data_AF-A0A2X4W8V9-F1
#
_entry.id   AF-A0A2X4W8V9-F1
#
_cell.length_a   1.000
_cell.length_b   1.000
_cell.length_c   1.000
_cell.angle_alpha   90.00
_cell.angle_beta   90.00
_cell.angle_gamma   90.00
#
_symmetry.space_group_name_H-M   'P 1'
#
loop_
_entity.id
_entity.type
_entity.pdbx_description
1 polymer ?
#
loop_
_entity_poly.entity_id
_entity_poly.type
_entity_poly.pdbx_seq_one_letter_code
_entity_poly.pdbx_strand_id
1 'polypeptide(L)'
;MKNSNVDEYLQNGIYGTKQIKPEERKKFLGTLRERIVSVLTKSQVMEHGVYPEVETLMDEHPEATMLLNGDLDYSFLSDYIHLARKKNIPFSIVANQNTKTDIGLVLAYDYAINKEEIYITKNKNKNIVMKKPKKSLASRIFNYLKK
;
A
#
# COMPACT_ATOMS: atom_id res chain seq x y z
N MET A 1 17.53 -39.61 -12.48
CA MET A 1 16.57 -38.50 -12.60
C MET A 1 15.42 -38.73 -11.63
N LYS A 2 15.18 -37.75 -10.74
CA LYS A 2 13.87 -37.27 -10.29
C LYS A 2 12.92 -38.22 -9.51
N ASN A 3 13.25 -38.50 -8.24
CA ASN A 3 12.23 -38.86 -7.21
C ASN A 3 11.69 -37.63 -6.45
N SER A 4 12.37 -36.49 -6.55
CA SER A 4 12.07 -35.27 -5.79
C SER A 4 10.65 -34.73 -6.00
N ASN A 5 10.07 -34.91 -7.19
CA ASN A 5 8.76 -34.34 -7.50
C ASN A 5 7.63 -35.10 -6.78
N VAL A 6 7.70 -36.44 -6.71
CA VAL A 6 6.68 -37.26 -6.05
C VAL A 6 6.72 -37.04 -4.53
N ASP A 7 7.92 -37.00 -3.96
CA ASP A 7 8.11 -36.69 -2.54
C ASP A 7 7.63 -35.28 -2.20
N GLU A 8 7.89 -34.30 -3.06
CA GLU A 8 7.40 -32.92 -2.92
C GLU A 8 5.87 -32.83 -3.01
N TYR A 9 5.21 -33.54 -3.92
CA TYR A 9 3.74 -33.59 -3.99
C TYR A 9 3.13 -34.26 -2.74
N LEU A 10 3.71 -35.35 -2.26
CA LEU A 10 3.27 -36.02 -1.03
C LEU A 10 3.44 -35.11 0.19
N GLN A 11 4.59 -34.44 0.31
CA GLN A 11 4.83 -33.46 1.38
C GLN A 11 3.88 -32.26 1.28
N ASN A 12 3.62 -31.73 0.09
CA ASN A 12 2.66 -30.63 -0.10
C ASN A 12 1.22 -31.05 0.21
N GLY A 13 0.84 -32.31 -0.03
CA GLY A 13 -0.46 -32.85 0.36
C GLY A 13 -0.64 -32.99 1.88
N ILE A 14 0.45 -33.27 2.60
CA ILE A 14 0.45 -33.44 4.06
C ILE A 14 0.59 -32.08 4.79
N TYR A 15 1.50 -31.23 4.34
CA TYR A 15 1.90 -30.00 5.03
C TYR A 15 1.38 -28.71 4.38
N GLY A 16 0.78 -28.81 3.19
CA GLY A 16 0.48 -27.66 2.34
C GLY A 16 1.71 -27.15 1.59
N THR A 17 1.50 -26.39 0.51
CA THR A 17 2.60 -25.78 -0.25
C THR A 17 3.36 -24.78 0.61
N LYS A 18 4.69 -24.94 0.70
CA LYS A 18 5.56 -24.03 1.47
C LYS A 18 5.48 -22.61 0.92
N GLN A 19 4.96 -21.68 1.71
CA GLN A 19 4.90 -20.26 1.35
C GLN A 19 6.27 -19.59 1.49
N ILE A 20 6.60 -18.71 0.54
CA ILE A 20 7.78 -17.84 0.60
C ILE A 20 7.53 -16.71 1.60
N LYS A 21 8.50 -16.46 2.49
CA LYS A 21 8.50 -15.38 3.50
C LYS A 21 7.18 -15.32 4.31
N PRO A 22 6.83 -16.39 5.03
CA PRO A 22 5.55 -16.48 5.74
C PRO A 22 5.37 -15.34 6.75
N GLU A 23 6.42 -14.93 7.46
CA GLU A 23 6.34 -13.85 8.44
C GLU A 23 5.97 -12.49 7.82
N GLU A 24 6.48 -12.17 6.61
CA GLU A 24 6.07 -10.97 5.89
C GLU A 24 4.58 -11.05 5.51
N ARG A 25 4.12 -12.20 5.00
CA ARG A 25 2.72 -12.41 4.60
C ARG A 25 1.77 -12.33 5.79
N LYS A 26 2.15 -12.89 6.94
CA LYS A 26 1.36 -12.77 8.18
C LYS A 26 1.25 -11.32 8.62
N LYS A 27 2.34 -10.55 8.51
CA LYS A 27 2.37 -9.13 8.92
C LYS A 27 1.60 -8.23 7.97
N PHE A 28 1.78 -8.37 6.66
CA PHE A 28 1.29 -7.45 5.64
C PHE A 28 0.10 -8.00 4.86
N LEU A 29 -0.90 -8.55 5.57
CA LEU A 29 -2.18 -8.95 4.97
C LEU A 29 -2.05 -9.87 3.74
N GLY A 30 -1.09 -10.79 3.76
CA GLY A 30 -0.87 -11.78 2.71
C GLY A 30 0.10 -11.36 1.60
N THR A 31 0.56 -10.10 1.55
CA THR A 31 1.55 -9.65 0.56
C THR A 31 3.00 -9.72 1.06
N LEU A 32 3.95 -9.46 0.16
CA LEU A 32 5.39 -9.40 0.46
C LEU A 32 5.84 -7.95 0.63
N ARG A 33 6.84 -7.73 1.50
CA ARG A 33 7.33 -6.38 1.84
C ARG A 33 7.80 -5.60 0.62
N GLU A 34 8.44 -6.27 -0.33
CA GLU A 34 8.95 -5.68 -1.56
C GLU A 34 7.88 -5.10 -2.48
N ARG A 35 6.61 -5.50 -2.33
CA ARG A 35 5.50 -5.10 -3.20
C ARG A 35 4.72 -3.87 -2.69
N ILE A 36 5.03 -3.44 -1.48
CA ILE A 36 4.20 -2.49 -0.73
C ILE A 36 4.54 -1.04 -1.10
N VAL A 37 3.51 -0.29 -1.47
CA VAL A 37 3.54 1.16 -1.70
C VAL A 37 3.40 1.91 -0.38
N SER A 38 2.42 1.53 0.44
CA SER A 38 2.19 2.12 1.76
C SER A 38 1.40 1.22 2.69
N VAL A 39 1.47 1.51 3.99
CA VAL A 39 0.72 0.83 5.05
C VAL A 39 0.16 1.83 6.05
N LEU A 40 -0.99 1.48 6.62
CA LEU A 40 -1.54 2.08 7.83
C LEU A 40 -1.68 1.01 8.92
N THR A 41 -1.45 1.40 10.17
CA THR A 41 -1.77 0.55 11.31
C THR A 41 -3.29 0.52 11.56
N LYS A 42 -3.77 -0.47 12.31
CA LYS A 42 -5.15 -0.58 12.77
C LYS A 42 -5.59 0.71 13.47
N SER A 43 -4.74 1.25 14.35
CA SER A 43 -5.02 2.50 15.06
C SER A 43 -5.22 3.68 14.11
N GLN A 44 -4.44 3.77 13.03
CA GLN A 44 -4.60 4.82 12.02
C GLN A 44 -5.87 4.65 11.19
N VAL A 45 -6.23 3.41 10.81
CA VAL A 45 -7.48 3.14 10.09
C VAL A 45 -8.70 3.45 10.93
N MET A 46 -8.64 3.24 12.26
CA MET A 46 -9.73 3.57 13.19
C MET A 46 -9.85 5.06 13.52
N GLU A 47 -8.92 5.90 13.08
CA GLU A 47 -9.09 7.34 13.21
C GLU A 47 -10.22 7.84 12.32
N HIS A 48 -10.79 9.00 12.69
CA HIS A 48 -11.89 9.57 11.92
C HIS A 48 -11.43 10.05 10.53
N GLY A 49 -12.07 9.51 9.49
CA GLY A 49 -11.83 9.87 8.09
C GLY A 49 -10.68 9.10 7.45
N VAL A 50 -10.39 9.45 6.19
CA VAL A 50 -9.31 8.84 5.41
C VAL A 50 -8.04 9.67 5.48
N TYR A 51 -6.89 9.00 5.47
CA TYR A 51 -5.60 9.66 5.33
C TYR A 51 -5.43 10.20 3.90
N PRO A 52 -5.23 11.52 3.69
CA PRO A 52 -5.07 12.11 2.36
C PRO A 52 -3.87 11.55 1.59
N GLU A 53 -2.84 11.09 2.30
CA GLU A 53 -1.67 10.43 1.71
C GLU A 53 -2.07 9.12 1.02
N VAL A 54 -3.07 8.40 1.54
CA VAL A 54 -3.58 7.18 0.88
C VAL A 54 -4.29 7.55 -0.42
N GLU A 55 -5.12 8.59 -0.42
CA GLU A 55 -5.77 9.06 -1.66
C GLU A 55 -4.75 9.49 -2.71
N THR A 56 -3.72 10.23 -2.30
CA THR A 56 -2.64 10.66 -3.19
C THR A 56 -1.88 9.48 -3.77
N LEU A 57 -1.54 8.49 -2.94
CA LEU A 57 -0.84 7.29 -3.41
C LEU A 57 -1.70 6.41 -4.31
N MET A 58 -3.03 6.39 -4.13
CA MET A 58 -3.93 5.72 -5.07
C MET A 58 -3.91 6.38 -6.46
N ASP A 59 -3.86 7.71 -6.52
CA ASP A 59 -3.74 8.44 -7.79
C ASP A 59 -2.38 8.20 -8.46
N GLU A 60 -1.30 8.12 -7.68
CA GLU A 60 0.06 7.84 -8.17
C GLU A 60 0.26 6.37 -8.58
N HIS A 61 -0.52 5.45 -8.00
CA HIS A 61 -0.38 4.00 -8.18
C HIS A 61 -1.71 3.33 -8.57
N PRO A 62 -2.28 3.63 -9.75
CA PRO A 62 -3.61 3.16 -10.15
C PRO A 62 -3.73 1.64 -10.35
N GLU A 63 -2.62 0.93 -10.57
CA GLU A 63 -2.60 -0.53 -10.73
C GLU A 63 -2.38 -1.27 -9.40
N ALA A 64 -2.16 -0.56 -8.29
CA ALA A 64 -2.01 -1.19 -6.99
C ALA A 64 -3.36 -1.71 -6.47
N THR A 65 -3.31 -2.70 -5.59
CA THR A 65 -4.47 -3.25 -4.89
C THR A 65 -4.42 -2.85 -3.41
N MET A 66 -5.57 -2.46 -2.87
CA MET A 66 -5.74 -2.14 -1.47
C MET A 66 -6.19 -3.37 -0.67
N LEU A 67 -5.39 -3.81 0.27
CA LEU A 67 -5.70 -4.90 1.21
C LEU A 67 -6.13 -4.30 2.54
N LEU A 68 -7.29 -4.72 3.04
CA LEU A 68 -7.90 -4.24 4.27
C LEU A 68 -7.94 -5.36 5.30
N ASN A 69 -7.62 -5.05 6.55
CA ASN A 69 -7.65 -6.04 7.62
C ASN A 69 -9.09 -6.34 8.04
N GLY A 70 -9.54 -7.58 7.82
CA GLY A 70 -10.89 -8.03 8.17
C GLY A 70 -11.15 -8.19 9.67
N ASP A 71 -10.14 -8.03 10.53
CA ASP A 71 -10.32 -7.97 11.98
C ASP A 71 -10.95 -6.63 12.45
N LEU A 72 -10.91 -5.60 11.61
CA LEU A 72 -11.49 -4.29 11.91
C LEU A 72 -12.99 -4.30 11.58
N ASP A 73 -13.79 -3.66 12.43
CA ASP A 73 -15.20 -3.44 12.14
C ASP A 73 -15.37 -2.71 10.81
N TYR A 74 -16.38 -3.11 10.04
CA TYR A 74 -16.64 -2.57 8.70
C TYR A 74 -16.82 -1.05 8.70
N SER A 75 -17.30 -0.46 9.80
CA SER A 75 -17.44 0.99 9.97
C SER A 75 -16.12 1.76 9.85
N PHE A 76 -14.99 1.14 10.20
CA PHE A 76 -13.66 1.75 10.02
C PHE A 76 -13.11 1.53 8.60
N LEU A 77 -13.59 0.49 7.91
CA LEU A 77 -13.12 0.14 6.57
C LEU A 77 -13.93 0.84 5.47
N SER A 78 -15.19 1.18 5.74
CA SER A 78 -16.15 1.67 4.75
C SER A 78 -15.66 2.91 4.00
N ASP A 79 -14.97 3.81 4.68
CA ASP A 79 -14.46 5.05 4.10
C ASP A 79 -13.35 4.78 3.08
N TYR A 80 -12.41 3.88 3.41
CA TYR A 80 -11.37 3.44 2.50
C TYR A 80 -11.92 2.62 1.33
N ILE A 81 -12.92 1.78 1.57
CA ILE A 81 -13.62 1.03 0.51
C ILE A 81 -14.31 1.98 -0.46
N HIS A 82 -15.00 3.00 0.06
CA HIS A 82 -15.64 4.02 -0.77
C HIS A 82 -14.60 4.79 -1.58
N LEU A 83 -13.49 5.18 -0.96
CA LEU A 83 -12.38 5.85 -1.64
C LEU A 83 -11.80 4.99 -2.77
N ALA A 84 -11.51 3.72 -2.52
CA ALA A 84 -11.00 2.81 -3.54
C ALA A 84 -11.97 2.64 -4.71
N ARG A 85 -13.28 2.52 -4.45
CA ARG A 85 -14.31 2.49 -5.50
C ARG A 85 -14.31 3.78 -6.33
N LYS A 86 -14.26 4.94 -5.67
CA LYS A 86 -14.22 6.26 -6.33
C LYS A 86 -13.00 6.40 -7.24
N LYS A 87 -11.86 5.83 -6.83
CA LYS A 87 -10.58 5.87 -7.57
C LYS A 87 -10.39 4.68 -8.52
N ASN A 88 -11.36 3.77 -8.60
CA ASN A 88 -11.27 2.54 -9.38
C ASN A 88 -10.06 1.65 -9.01
N ILE A 89 -9.71 1.63 -7.72
CA ILE A 89 -8.65 0.78 -7.16
C ILE A 89 -9.24 -0.55 -6.70
N PRO A 90 -8.71 -1.70 -7.16
CA PRO A 90 -9.10 -3.01 -6.63
C PRO A 90 -8.86 -3.08 -5.13
N PHE A 91 -9.78 -3.70 -4.39
CA PHE A 91 -9.60 -3.91 -2.96
C PHE A 91 -10.02 -5.31 -2.52
N SER A 92 -9.47 -5.76 -1.40
CA SER A 92 -9.82 -7.05 -0.79
C SER A 92 -9.77 -6.96 0.73
N ILE A 93 -10.76 -7.54 1.39
CA ILE A 93 -10.78 -7.70 2.84
C ILE A 93 -10.11 -9.04 3.17
N VAL A 94 -9.02 -8.98 3.93
CA VAL A 94 -8.20 -10.13 4.28
C VAL A 94 -8.62 -10.60 5.67
N ALA A 95 -9.37 -11.71 5.71
CA ALA A 95 -9.71 -12.40 6.94
C ALA A 95 -8.65 -13.49 7.23
N ASN A 96 -7.69 -13.21 8.11
CA ASN A 96 -6.70 -14.18 8.53
C ASN A 96 -6.90 -14.55 10.01
N GLN A 97 -7.61 -15.64 10.28
CA GLN A 97 -7.92 -16.10 11.63
C GLN A 97 -6.68 -16.48 12.47
N ASN A 98 -5.53 -16.72 11.82
CA ASN A 98 -4.34 -17.27 12.46
C ASN A 98 -3.20 -16.26 12.67
N THR A 99 -3.41 -14.97 12.40
CA THR A 99 -2.32 -13.98 12.46
C THR A 99 -2.76 -12.69 13.13
N LYS A 100 -2.15 -12.36 14.27
CA LYS A 100 -2.29 -11.05 14.90
C LYS A 100 -1.28 -10.08 14.28
N THR A 101 -1.77 -9.17 13.44
CA THR A 101 -1.01 -8.04 12.92
C THR A 101 -1.60 -6.72 13.39
N ASP A 102 -0.75 -5.72 13.58
CA ASP A 102 -1.12 -4.33 13.86
C ASP A 102 -1.42 -3.54 12.58
N ILE A 103 -1.22 -4.12 11.40
CA ILE A 103 -1.51 -3.50 10.10
C ILE A 103 -3.01 -3.53 9.82
N GLY A 104 -3.58 -2.37 9.48
CA GLY A 104 -4.99 -2.19 9.14
C GLY A 104 -5.25 -2.10 7.65
N LEU A 105 -4.32 -1.51 6.89
CA LEU A 105 -4.43 -1.30 5.44
C LEU A 105 -3.06 -1.41 4.78
N VAL A 106 -3.00 -2.02 3.60
CA VAL A 106 -1.81 -2.08 2.73
C VAL A 106 -2.21 -1.69 1.32
N LEU A 107 -1.45 -0.80 0.68
CA LEU A 107 -1.51 -0.58 -0.77
C LEU A 107 -0.29 -1.28 -1.39
N ALA A 108 -0.50 -2.22 -2.31
CA ALA A 108 0.58 -3.03 -2.86
C ALA A 108 0.34 -3.45 -4.31
N TYR A 109 1.43 -3.70 -5.02
CA TYR A 109 1.41 -4.37 -6.32
C TYR A 109 1.44 -5.90 -6.17
N ASP A 110 1.26 -6.60 -7.29
CA ASP A 110 1.56 -8.03 -7.41
C ASP A 110 3.04 -8.32 -7.76
N TYR A 111 3.81 -7.29 -8.12
CA TYR A 111 5.25 -7.31 -8.39
C TYR A 111 6.08 -6.48 -7.38
N ALA A 112 7.40 -6.70 -7.36
CA ALA A 112 8.32 -6.04 -6.44
C ALA A 112 8.66 -4.61 -6.89
N ILE A 113 8.57 -3.66 -5.97
CA ILE A 113 8.95 -2.24 -6.13
C ILE A 113 10.05 -1.79 -5.16
N ASN A 114 10.35 -2.58 -4.12
CA ASN A 114 11.44 -2.37 -3.16
C ASN A 114 11.49 -0.96 -2.52
N LYS A 115 10.33 -0.38 -2.23
CA LYS A 115 10.24 0.93 -1.56
C LYS A 115 10.71 0.85 -0.12
N GLU A 116 11.66 1.69 0.30
CA GLU A 116 12.24 1.66 1.66
C GLU A 116 11.27 2.14 2.75
N GLU A 117 10.58 3.26 2.53
CA GLU A 117 9.62 3.82 3.48
C GLU A 117 8.18 3.55 3.02
N ILE A 118 7.46 2.75 3.81
CA ILE A 118 6.07 2.35 3.52
C ILE A 118 5.08 2.81 4.59
N TYR A 119 5.55 3.17 5.78
CA TYR A 119 4.66 3.57 6.87
C TYR A 119 4.29 5.04 6.72
N ILE A 120 2.99 5.33 6.63
CA ILE A 120 2.51 6.71 6.65
C ILE A 120 2.64 7.23 8.08
N THR A 121 3.56 8.16 8.31
CA THR A 121 3.73 8.81 9.61
C THR A 121 2.93 10.11 9.66
N LYS A 122 2.16 10.31 10.73
CA LYS A 122 1.46 11.57 10.99
C LYS A 122 2.51 12.64 11.31
N ASN A 123 3.06 13.28 10.29
CA ASN A 123 3.85 14.47 10.49
C ASN A 123 2.90 15.58 10.92
N LYS A 124 2.78 15.82 12.23
CA LYS A 124 2.03 16.98 12.77
C LYS A 124 2.49 18.33 12.18
N ASN A 125 3.64 18.36 11.50
CA ASN A 125 4.21 19.52 10.83
C ASN A 125 4.75 19.16 9.43
N LYS A 126 3.89 18.99 8.42
CA LYS A 126 4.31 19.18 7.02
C LYS A 126 3.27 19.97 6.24
N ASN A 127 3.42 21.29 6.29
CA ASN A 127 3.23 22.12 5.10
C ASN A 127 4.03 21.47 3.97
N ILE A 128 3.35 20.78 3.07
CA ILE A 128 3.97 20.25 1.85
C ILE A 128 4.30 21.47 1.00
N VAL A 129 5.55 21.92 1.10
CA VAL A 129 6.17 22.77 0.09
C VAL A 129 6.16 21.95 -1.20
N MET A 130 5.15 22.18 -2.04
CA MET A 130 5.21 21.85 -3.46
C MET A 130 6.46 22.53 -4.02
N LYS A 131 7.53 21.78 -4.29
CA LYS A 131 8.60 22.23 -5.18
C LYS A 131 8.00 22.40 -6.58
N LYS A 132 7.42 23.58 -6.84
CA LYS A 132 7.18 24.06 -8.21
C LYS A 132 8.53 24.08 -8.93
N PRO A 133 8.64 23.56 -10.16
CA PRO A 133 9.86 23.73 -10.96
C PRO A 133 10.08 25.23 -11.19
N LYS A 134 11.26 25.74 -10.81
CA LYS A 134 11.66 27.14 -11.00
C LYS A 134 11.69 27.44 -12.51
N LYS A 135 10.62 28.03 -13.04
CA LYS A 135 10.67 28.74 -14.33
C LYS A 135 11.06 30.20 -14.08
N SER A 136 12.37 30.42 -14.17
CA SER A 136 13.04 31.49 -14.91
C SER A 136 12.67 32.96 -14.63
N LEU A 137 13.62 33.67 -14.02
CA LEU A 137 13.72 35.14 -13.93
C LEU A 137 13.98 35.84 -15.28
N ALA A 138 14.00 35.11 -16.40
CA ALA A 138 14.31 35.69 -17.73
C ALA A 138 13.12 36.39 -18.41
N SER A 139 11.91 36.35 -17.85
CA SER A 139 10.73 36.98 -18.47
C SER A 139 10.58 38.48 -18.20
N ARG A 140 11.44 39.07 -17.36
CA ARG A 140 11.36 40.50 -17.02
C ARG A 140 12.28 41.43 -17.83
N ILE A 141 13.19 40.89 -18.65
CA ILE A 141 14.15 41.71 -19.42
C ILE A 141 13.67 41.95 -20.86
N PHE A 142 12.86 41.05 -21.44
CA PHE A 142 12.44 41.17 -22.84
C PHE A 142 11.40 42.26 -23.13
N ASN A 143 10.67 42.77 -22.13
CA ASN A 143 9.66 43.81 -22.34
C ASN A 143 10.23 45.25 -22.37
N TYR A 144 11.56 45.43 -22.28
CA TYR A 144 12.19 46.77 -22.34
C TYR A 144 12.99 47.03 -23.62
N LEU A 145 12.99 46.10 -24.58
CA LEU A 145 13.79 46.19 -25.82
C LEU A 145 12.95 46.15 -27.11
N LYS A 146 11.67 46.53 -27.03
CA LYS A 146 10.87 46.86 -28.22
C LYS A 146 10.27 48.26 -28.05
N LYS A 147 11.09 49.26 -28.36
CA LYS A 147 10.65 50.52 -28.95
C LYS A 147 11.31 50.61 -30.32
#